data_AF-A0A2V6YLC8-F1
#
_entry.id   AF-A0A2V6YLC8-F1
#
_cell.length_a   1.000
_cell.length_b   1.000
_cell.length_c   1.000
_cell.angle_alpha   90.00
_cell.angle_beta   90.00
_cell.angle_gamma   90.00
#
_symmetry.space_group_name_H-M   'P 1'
#
loop_
_entity.id
_entity.type
_entity.pdbx_description
1 polymer ?
#
loop_
_entity_poly.entity_id
_entity_poly.type
_entity_poly.pdbx_seq_one_letter_code
_entity_poly.pdbx_strand_id
1 'polypeptide(L)'
;MAVDPGGSRHAAPFAEGAAVKAWIVAAALAFAACSAASPVDHGVILVHQGDYAGAKDAFDEAIRDSPTSVAAYANRGAVRARLGDLDGAIADYTKALTLGPPDSDVLYHRGVAMISRKDYQGAIADLTLALSINPDHAKALFARGTAGSLAGDLDHARADWTRAIELEPDPGERAMMLAVAPAGYESTPTMASAPAEATPVPPPGAGAEPTASTAESALPAMTLPEAPPSAPAPPSSEGAPSHVPSQEVASVPAARAPEPLPLDSRALAARGLEKELRGDHEGALADLRAALVAEADPERQQGVRNLLQLLDMRR
;
A
#
# COMPACT_ATOMS: atom_id res chain seq x y z
N MET A 1 -69.39 37.64 -31.90
CA MET A 1 -68.10 38.06 -32.46
C MET A 1 -67.50 39.12 -31.55
N ALA A 2 -66.16 39.14 -31.49
CA ALA A 2 -65.25 40.04 -30.76
C ALA A 2 -64.68 39.44 -29.47
N VAL A 3 -63.54 38.78 -29.67
CA VAL A 3 -62.50 38.45 -28.69
C VAL A 3 -61.65 39.72 -28.52
N ASP A 4 -61.32 40.08 -27.29
CA ASP A 4 -60.21 41.01 -26.99
C ASP A 4 -59.27 40.34 -25.94
N PRO A 5 -58.00 40.09 -26.27
CA PRO A 5 -57.01 39.46 -25.40
C PRO A 5 -56.06 40.50 -24.80
N GLY A 6 -56.01 40.63 -23.47
CA GLY A 6 -55.12 41.62 -22.86
C GLY A 6 -55.02 41.58 -21.34
N GLY A 7 -54.85 40.39 -20.77
CA GLY A 7 -54.59 40.25 -19.33
C GLY A 7 -53.15 40.60 -18.97
N SER A 8 -52.89 41.87 -18.67
CA SER A 8 -51.63 42.34 -18.10
C SER A 8 -51.44 41.78 -16.68
N ARG A 9 -50.71 40.67 -16.53
CA ARG A 9 -50.17 40.25 -15.23
C ARG A 9 -48.84 40.98 -15.01
N HIS A 10 -48.85 41.96 -14.11
CA HIS A 10 -47.64 42.56 -13.57
C HIS A 10 -46.82 41.47 -12.87
N ALA A 11 -45.71 41.06 -13.50
CA ALA A 11 -44.65 40.31 -12.83
C ALA A 11 -43.87 41.29 -11.94
N ALA A 12 -43.75 40.97 -10.65
CA ALA A 12 -42.83 41.65 -9.77
C ALA A 12 -41.39 41.47 -10.28
N PRO A 13 -40.51 42.49 -10.19
CA PRO A 13 -39.14 42.36 -10.63
C PRO A 13 -38.37 41.45 -9.67
N PHE A 14 -37.89 40.33 -10.21
CA PHE A 14 -36.96 39.42 -9.55
C PHE A 14 -35.66 40.16 -9.18
N ALA A 15 -35.42 40.34 -7.89
CA ALA A 15 -34.17 40.84 -7.34
C ALA A 15 -33.11 39.71 -7.31
N GLU A 16 -32.71 39.19 -8.48
CA GLU A 16 -31.89 37.96 -8.57
C GLU A 16 -30.38 38.20 -8.78
N GLY A 17 -29.93 39.45 -8.95
CA GLY A 17 -28.53 39.71 -9.33
C GLY A 17 -27.50 39.54 -8.21
N ALA A 18 -27.79 40.00 -7.00
CA ALA A 18 -26.79 40.09 -5.93
C ALA A 18 -26.71 38.83 -5.05
N ALA A 19 -27.87 38.24 -4.73
CA ALA A 19 -27.96 37.03 -3.91
C ALA A 19 -27.40 35.80 -4.63
N VAL A 20 -27.68 35.66 -5.93
CA VAL A 20 -27.14 34.57 -6.75
C VAL A 20 -25.63 34.70 -6.93
N LYS A 21 -25.11 35.93 -7.15
CA LYS A 21 -23.66 36.17 -7.22
C LYS A 21 -22.96 35.88 -5.89
N ALA A 22 -23.56 36.27 -4.77
CA ALA A 22 -23.02 35.95 -3.44
C ALA A 22 -23.00 34.43 -3.19
N TRP A 23 -24.03 33.70 -3.62
CA TRP A 23 -24.09 32.25 -3.50
C TRP A 23 -23.10 31.55 -4.44
N ILE A 24 -22.89 32.05 -5.66
CA ILE A 24 -21.87 31.54 -6.58
C ILE A 24 -20.46 31.79 -6.03
N VAL A 25 -20.19 32.97 -5.46
CA VAL A 25 -18.88 33.27 -4.84
C VAL A 25 -18.66 32.44 -3.58
N ALA A 26 -19.69 32.24 -2.74
CA ALA A 26 -19.62 31.38 -1.58
C ALA A 26 -19.46 29.89 -1.96
N ALA A 27 -20.15 29.43 -3.00
CA ALA A 27 -20.00 28.08 -3.54
C ALA A 27 -18.63 27.89 -4.21
N ALA A 28 -18.11 28.90 -4.92
CA ALA A 28 -16.77 28.87 -5.50
C ALA A 28 -15.67 28.89 -4.43
N LEU A 29 -15.85 29.63 -3.33
CA LEU A 29 -14.94 29.62 -2.18
C LEU A 29 -15.02 28.31 -1.41
N ALA A 30 -16.21 27.75 -1.22
CA ALA A 30 -16.40 26.44 -0.58
C ALA A 30 -15.86 25.29 -1.46
N PHE A 31 -15.99 25.40 -2.78
CA PHE A 31 -15.44 24.43 -3.73
C PHE A 31 -13.91 24.57 -3.85
N ALA A 32 -13.37 25.79 -3.85
CA ALA A 32 -11.93 26.04 -3.80
C ALA A 32 -11.32 25.59 -2.46
N ALA A 33 -12.06 25.71 -1.35
CA ALA A 33 -11.66 25.17 -0.05
C ALA A 33 -11.75 23.64 0.03
N CYS A 34 -12.47 22.99 -0.89
CA CYS A 34 -12.60 21.54 -0.98
C CYS A 34 -11.75 20.93 -2.13
N SER A 35 -11.05 21.75 -2.93
CA SER A 35 -10.23 21.31 -4.06
C SER A 35 -8.73 21.58 -3.91
N ALA A 36 -8.26 22.02 -2.74
CA ALA A 36 -6.84 21.98 -2.45
C ALA A 36 -6.46 20.51 -2.23
N ALA A 37 -5.51 19.98 -3.01
CA ALA A 37 -4.85 18.72 -2.67
C ALA A 37 -4.43 18.81 -1.21
N SER A 38 -4.79 17.82 -0.38
CA SER A 38 -4.46 17.91 1.04
C SER A 38 -2.95 18.06 1.19
N PRO A 39 -2.43 18.67 2.28
CA PRO A 39 -0.98 18.76 2.46
C PRO A 39 -0.29 17.38 2.45
N VAL A 40 -1.03 16.31 2.77
CA VAL A 40 -0.59 14.92 2.59
C VAL A 40 -0.43 14.56 1.11
N ASP A 41 -1.46 14.81 0.29
CA ASP A 41 -1.42 14.53 -1.16
C ASP A 41 -0.30 15.34 -1.83
N HIS A 42 -0.14 16.60 -1.43
CA HIS A 42 0.96 17.45 -1.91
C HIS A 42 2.33 16.87 -1.55
N GLY A 43 2.51 16.42 -0.30
CA GLY A 43 3.73 15.76 0.12
C GLY A 43 4.03 14.48 -0.68
N VAL A 44 3.01 13.66 -0.97
CA VAL A 44 3.17 12.45 -1.79
C VAL A 44 3.60 12.79 -3.22
N ILE A 45 3.02 13.83 -3.84
CA ILE A 45 3.42 14.30 -5.17
C ILE A 45 4.91 14.72 -5.18
N LEU A 46 5.35 15.45 -4.16
CA LEU A 46 6.76 15.88 -4.04
C LEU A 46 7.70 14.68 -3.86
N VAL A 47 7.29 13.64 -3.12
CA VAL A 47 8.04 12.37 -3.03
C VAL A 47 8.22 11.74 -4.41
N HIS A 48 7.17 11.71 -5.25
CA HIS A 48 7.26 11.17 -6.61
C HIS A 48 8.17 11.99 -7.53
N GLN A 49 8.28 13.29 -7.27
CA GLN A 49 9.19 14.18 -7.98
C GLN A 49 10.64 14.10 -7.45
N GLY A 50 10.86 13.40 -6.34
CA GLY A 50 12.15 13.30 -5.66
C GLY A 50 12.51 14.51 -4.80
N ASP A 51 11.60 15.48 -4.63
CA ASP A 51 11.79 16.61 -3.73
C ASP A 51 11.43 16.22 -2.29
N TYR A 52 12.37 15.54 -1.65
CA TYR A 52 12.20 15.08 -0.27
C TYR A 52 12.18 16.22 0.74
N ALA A 53 12.85 17.35 0.47
CA ALA A 53 12.83 18.50 1.35
C ALA A 53 11.45 19.16 1.34
N GLY A 54 10.91 19.43 0.14
CA GLY A 54 9.54 19.94 -0.01
C GLY A 54 8.50 18.99 0.55
N ALA A 55 8.64 17.68 0.29
CA ALA A 55 7.72 16.67 0.83
C ALA A 55 7.67 16.68 2.36
N LYS A 56 8.83 16.80 3.02
CA LYS A 56 8.92 16.91 4.49
C LYS A 56 8.11 18.11 4.99
N ASP A 57 8.27 19.27 4.35
CA ASP A 57 7.61 20.50 4.76
C ASP A 57 6.09 20.44 4.52
N ALA A 58 5.64 19.79 3.44
CA ALA A 58 4.23 19.52 3.19
C ALA A 58 3.62 18.57 4.24
N PHE A 59 4.35 17.55 4.68
CA PHE A 59 3.89 16.69 5.78
C PHE A 59 3.95 17.41 7.14
N ASP A 60 4.90 18.33 7.36
CA ASP A 60 4.91 19.20 8.54
C ASP A 60 3.65 20.08 8.58
N GLU A 61 3.18 20.56 7.43
CA GLU A 61 1.89 21.26 7.30
C GLU A 61 0.71 20.33 7.56
N ALA A 62 0.67 19.13 6.96
CA ALA A 62 -0.38 18.14 7.22
C ALA A 62 -0.55 17.82 8.71
N ILE A 63 0.56 17.74 9.45
CA ILE A 63 0.57 17.48 10.89
C ILE A 63 0.12 18.69 11.70
N ARG A 64 0.46 19.92 11.26
CA ARG A 64 -0.06 21.15 11.88
C ARG A 64 -1.59 21.23 11.76
N ASP A 65 -2.10 20.90 10.59
CA ASP A 65 -3.55 20.94 10.30
C ASP A 65 -4.29 19.78 10.96
N SER A 66 -3.68 18.59 10.99
CA SER A 66 -4.23 17.39 11.62
C SER A 66 -3.17 16.67 12.44
N PRO A 67 -3.02 17.01 13.75
CA PRO A 67 -2.00 16.42 14.63
C PRO A 67 -2.19 14.93 14.91
N THR A 68 -3.30 14.34 14.47
CA THR A 68 -3.63 12.92 14.60
C THR A 68 -3.57 12.18 13.26
N SER A 69 -3.07 12.81 12.19
CA SER A 69 -2.96 12.19 10.87
C SER A 69 -1.88 11.09 10.83
N VAL A 70 -2.31 9.82 10.92
CA VAL A 70 -1.44 8.64 10.83
C VAL A 70 -0.61 8.66 9.55
N ALA A 71 -1.26 8.95 8.41
CA ALA A 71 -0.62 8.99 7.10
C ALA A 71 0.46 10.07 7.00
N ALA A 72 0.24 11.25 7.59
CA ALA A 72 1.22 12.33 7.56
C ALA A 72 2.49 11.96 8.36
N TYR A 73 2.35 11.36 9.53
CA TYR A 73 3.50 10.87 10.29
C TYR A 73 4.22 9.72 9.56
N ALA A 74 3.50 8.72 9.05
CA ALA A 74 4.12 7.61 8.33
C ALA A 74 4.91 8.08 7.10
N ASN A 75 4.31 8.97 6.28
CA ASN A 75 4.97 9.48 5.09
C ASN A 75 6.14 10.43 5.43
N ARG A 76 6.01 11.30 6.45
CA ARG A 76 7.14 12.13 6.91
C ARG A 76 8.28 11.27 7.42
N GLY A 77 7.98 10.18 8.12
CA GLY A 77 8.97 9.20 8.56
C GLY A 77 9.77 8.62 7.39
N ALA A 78 9.08 8.23 6.31
CA ALA A 78 9.73 7.71 5.09
C ALA A 78 10.62 8.75 4.42
N VAL A 79 10.17 10.00 4.36
CA VAL A 79 10.95 11.11 3.82
C VAL A 79 12.18 11.40 4.68
N ARG A 80 12.03 11.47 6.01
CA ARG A 80 13.15 11.70 6.93
C ARG A 80 14.20 10.60 6.84
N ALA A 81 13.78 9.33 6.73
CA ALA A 81 14.70 8.21 6.53
C ALA A 81 15.51 8.37 5.22
N ARG A 82 14.87 8.78 4.11
CA ARG A 82 15.57 9.07 2.85
C ARG A 82 16.53 10.26 2.94
N LEU A 83 16.22 11.24 3.78
CA LEU A 83 17.09 12.38 4.07
C LEU A 83 18.21 12.05 5.08
N GLY A 84 18.24 10.83 5.63
CA GLY A 84 19.23 10.38 6.61
C GLY A 84 18.91 10.72 8.07
N ASP A 85 17.76 11.34 8.34
CA ASP A 85 17.26 11.60 9.70
C ASP A 85 16.55 10.35 10.24
N LEU A 86 17.34 9.35 10.64
CA LEU A 86 16.85 8.06 11.11
C LEU A 86 16.09 8.17 12.44
N ASP A 87 16.56 9.02 13.37
CA ASP A 87 15.89 9.19 14.66
C ASP A 87 14.54 9.91 14.51
N GLY A 88 14.47 10.95 13.68
CA GLY A 88 13.22 11.61 13.34
C GLY A 88 12.24 10.70 12.60
N ALA A 89 12.74 9.81 11.74
CA ALA A 89 11.93 8.80 11.08
C ALA A 89 11.31 7.80 12.06
N ILE A 90 12.13 7.24 12.96
CA ILE A 90 11.67 6.29 13.99
C ILE A 90 10.63 6.94 14.92
N ALA A 91 10.84 8.20 15.30
CA ALA A 91 9.89 8.95 16.11
C ALA A 91 8.54 9.13 15.39
N ASP A 92 8.56 9.45 14.09
CA ASP A 92 7.35 9.63 13.29
C ASP A 92 6.60 8.32 13.07
N TYR A 93 7.28 7.23 12.73
CA TYR A 93 6.65 5.92 12.62
C TYR A 93 6.06 5.45 13.95
N THR A 94 6.75 5.71 15.06
CA THR A 94 6.23 5.41 16.40
C THR A 94 4.96 6.20 16.69
N LYS A 95 4.92 7.48 16.29
CA LYS A 95 3.73 8.30 16.43
C LYS A 95 2.58 7.79 15.56
N ALA A 96 2.84 7.40 14.31
CA ALA A 96 1.84 6.79 13.42
C ALA A 96 1.23 5.51 14.03
N LEU A 97 2.08 4.58 14.52
CA LEU A 97 1.65 3.34 15.16
C LEU A 97 0.92 3.54 16.50
N THR A 98 1.12 4.68 17.16
CA THR A 98 0.38 5.03 18.39
C THR A 98 -1.01 5.60 18.07
N LEU A 99 -1.15 6.28 16.93
CA LEU A 99 -2.37 6.96 16.51
C LEU A 99 -3.31 6.05 15.71
N GLY A 100 -2.76 5.08 14.98
CA GLY A 100 -3.49 4.13 14.13
C GLY A 100 -3.44 2.70 14.65
N PRO A 101 -4.17 1.78 14.01
CA PRO A 101 -3.98 0.36 14.23
C PRO A 101 -2.55 -0.06 13.85
N PRO A 102 -2.02 -1.18 14.40
CA PRO A 102 -0.77 -1.76 13.94
C PRO A 102 -0.80 -1.97 12.42
N ASP A 103 0.26 -1.56 11.74
CA ASP A 103 0.39 -1.60 10.29
C ASP A 103 1.72 -2.26 9.91
N SER A 104 1.64 -3.27 9.04
CA SER A 104 2.81 -4.08 8.64
C SER A 104 3.87 -3.24 7.91
N ASP A 105 3.46 -2.30 7.05
CA ASP A 105 4.38 -1.47 6.27
C ASP A 105 5.06 -0.43 7.15
N VAL A 106 4.31 0.20 8.05
CA VAL A 106 4.89 1.18 9.00
C VAL A 106 5.88 0.50 9.95
N LEU A 107 5.57 -0.70 10.46
CA LEU A 107 6.49 -1.49 11.29
C LEU A 107 7.73 -1.92 10.49
N TYR A 108 7.56 -2.37 9.25
CA TYR A 108 8.66 -2.69 8.35
C TYR A 108 9.59 -1.49 8.17
N HIS A 109 9.05 -0.32 7.84
CA HIS A 109 9.85 0.88 7.61
C HIS A 109 10.56 1.36 8.89
N ARG A 110 9.91 1.27 10.05
CA ARG A 110 10.56 1.58 11.33
C ARG A 110 11.68 0.60 11.64
N GLY A 111 11.46 -0.70 11.39
CA GLY A 111 12.47 -1.74 11.52
C GLY A 111 13.69 -1.49 10.62
N VAL A 112 13.49 -1.12 9.35
CA VAL A 112 14.58 -0.77 8.43
C VAL A 112 15.37 0.45 8.89
N ALA A 113 14.69 1.48 9.42
CA ALA A 113 15.34 2.63 10.01
C ALA A 113 16.18 2.24 11.25
N MET A 114 15.68 1.33 12.09
CA MET A 114 16.41 0.77 13.23
C MET A 114 17.64 -0.05 12.81
N ILE A 115 17.55 -0.87 11.76
CA ILE A 115 18.71 -1.57 11.18
C ILE A 115 19.79 -0.56 10.77
N SER A 116 19.39 0.50 10.08
CA SER A 116 20.30 1.56 9.63
C SER A 116 20.96 2.30 10.80
N ARG A 117 20.25 2.42 11.93
CA ARG A 117 20.77 2.94 13.21
C ARG A 117 21.52 1.90 14.05
N LYS A 118 21.68 0.66 13.54
CA LYS A 118 22.32 -0.49 14.21
C LYS A 118 21.58 -1.02 15.45
N ASP A 119 20.31 -0.69 15.58
CA ASP A 119 19.41 -1.23 16.60
C ASP A 119 18.76 -2.53 16.09
N TYR A 120 19.56 -3.58 16.02
CA TYR A 120 19.14 -4.84 15.39
C TYR A 120 18.05 -5.57 16.18
N GLN A 121 18.11 -5.52 17.52
CA GLN A 121 17.11 -6.16 18.37
C GLN A 121 15.75 -5.45 18.29
N GLY A 122 15.74 -4.11 18.29
CA GLY A 122 14.51 -3.34 18.06
C GLY A 122 13.92 -3.63 16.68
N ALA A 123 14.76 -3.70 15.64
CA ALA A 123 14.32 -4.04 14.30
C ALA A 123 13.69 -5.44 14.21
N ILE A 124 14.30 -6.46 14.81
CA ILE A 124 13.76 -7.83 14.84
C ILE A 124 12.39 -7.86 15.50
N ALA A 125 12.19 -7.13 16.60
CA ALA A 125 10.91 -7.06 17.28
C ALA A 125 9.81 -6.45 16.39
N ASP A 126 10.09 -5.30 15.76
CA ASP A 126 9.15 -4.64 14.85
C ASP A 126 8.82 -5.48 13.62
N LEU A 127 9.83 -6.10 13.01
CA LEU A 127 9.65 -6.93 11.83
C LEU A 127 8.92 -8.22 12.16
N THR A 128 9.12 -8.78 13.36
CA THR A 128 8.32 -9.92 13.83
C THR A 128 6.85 -9.53 14.00
N LEU A 129 6.58 -8.33 14.55
CA LEU A 129 5.20 -7.83 14.63
C LEU A 129 4.61 -7.59 13.24
N ALA A 130 5.38 -7.01 12.30
CA ALA A 130 4.95 -6.80 10.92
C ALA A 130 4.56 -8.12 10.23
N LEU A 131 5.31 -9.19 10.48
CA LEU A 131 5.06 -10.53 9.95
C LEU A 131 3.93 -11.27 10.66
N SER A 132 3.62 -10.92 11.91
CA SER A 132 2.40 -11.42 12.55
C SER A 132 1.12 -10.83 11.94
N ILE A 133 1.21 -9.62 11.36
CA ILE A 133 0.11 -8.95 10.67
C ILE A 133 0.01 -9.43 9.21
N ASN A 134 1.15 -9.48 8.52
CA ASN A 134 1.24 -9.98 7.14
C ASN A 134 2.38 -11.01 7.03
N PRO A 135 2.08 -12.31 7.18
CA PRO A 135 3.08 -13.39 7.13
C PRO A 135 3.84 -13.49 5.81
N ASP A 136 3.24 -13.02 4.71
CA ASP A 136 3.82 -13.10 3.36
C ASP A 136 4.50 -11.78 2.92
N HIS A 137 4.78 -10.86 3.86
CA HIS A 137 5.50 -9.63 3.57
C HIS A 137 6.99 -9.93 3.29
N ALA A 138 7.32 -10.21 2.02
CA ALA A 138 8.66 -10.59 1.56
C ALA A 138 9.77 -9.61 2.00
N LYS A 139 9.54 -8.29 1.87
CA LYS A 139 10.49 -7.26 2.30
C LYS A 139 10.74 -7.26 3.80
N ALA A 140 9.70 -7.49 4.61
CA ALA A 140 9.84 -7.58 6.07
C ALA A 140 10.58 -8.85 6.50
N LEU A 141 10.33 -10.00 5.85
CA LEU A 141 11.14 -11.21 6.04
C LEU A 141 12.60 -10.95 5.71
N PHE A 142 12.87 -10.37 4.53
CA PHE A 142 14.24 -10.10 4.11
C PHE A 142 14.96 -9.17 5.10
N ALA A 143 14.29 -8.09 5.53
CA ALA A 143 14.83 -7.18 6.53
C ALA A 143 15.04 -7.85 7.89
N ARG A 144 14.15 -8.76 8.32
CA ARG A 144 14.30 -9.47 9.60
C ARG A 144 15.50 -10.39 9.56
N GLY A 145 15.70 -11.09 8.43
CA GLY A 145 16.90 -11.88 8.22
C GLY A 145 18.17 -11.03 8.23
N THR A 146 18.14 -9.85 7.59
CA THR A 146 19.26 -8.89 7.65
C THR A 146 19.55 -8.44 9.08
N ALA A 147 18.54 -8.08 9.86
CA ALA A 147 18.71 -7.71 11.27
C ALA A 147 19.25 -8.88 12.12
N GLY A 148 18.70 -10.08 11.95
CA GLY A 148 19.13 -11.30 12.65
C GLY A 148 20.59 -11.64 12.39
N SER A 149 21.01 -11.61 11.13
CA SER A 149 22.41 -11.84 10.75
C SER A 149 23.36 -10.81 11.36
N LEU A 150 22.99 -9.53 11.32
CA LEU A 150 23.77 -8.46 11.96
C LEU A 150 23.80 -8.57 13.48
N ALA A 151 22.80 -9.21 14.09
CA ALA A 151 22.75 -9.56 15.51
C ALA A 151 23.48 -10.88 15.85
N GLY A 152 23.95 -11.64 14.85
CA GLY A 152 24.67 -12.90 14.99
C GLY A 152 23.82 -14.18 14.90
N ASP A 153 22.52 -14.07 14.62
CA ASP A 153 21.60 -15.20 14.43
C ASP A 153 21.48 -15.56 12.95
N LEU A 154 22.50 -16.25 12.44
CA LEU A 154 22.59 -16.59 11.01
C LEU A 154 21.59 -17.67 10.57
N ASP A 155 21.21 -18.57 11.48
CA ASP A 155 20.34 -19.70 11.16
C ASP A 155 18.90 -19.24 10.88
N HIS A 156 18.32 -18.43 11.78
CA HIS A 156 17.00 -17.83 11.53
C HIS A 156 17.04 -16.84 10.36
N ALA A 157 18.13 -16.08 10.22
CA ALA A 157 18.28 -15.15 9.11
C ALA A 157 18.21 -15.82 7.74
N ARG A 158 18.85 -16.99 7.61
CA ARG A 158 18.82 -17.79 6.39
C ARG A 158 17.40 -18.24 6.03
N ALA A 159 16.64 -18.74 7.01
CA ALA A 159 15.26 -19.15 6.77
C ALA A 159 14.40 -17.99 6.28
N ASP A 160 14.54 -16.81 6.88
CA ASP A 160 13.81 -15.61 6.51
C ASP A 160 14.15 -15.11 5.10
N TRP A 161 15.43 -15.06 4.73
CA TRP A 161 15.83 -14.68 3.37
C TRP A 161 15.33 -15.66 2.32
N THR A 162 15.44 -16.98 2.58
CA THR A 162 14.93 -18.00 1.65
C THR A 162 13.44 -17.81 1.43
N ARG A 163 12.65 -17.66 2.50
CA ARG A 163 11.21 -17.45 2.39
C ARG A 163 10.86 -16.13 1.70
N ALA A 164 11.61 -15.05 1.96
CA ALA A 164 11.42 -13.77 1.29
C ALA A 164 11.58 -13.89 -0.24
N ILE A 165 12.65 -14.56 -0.69
CA ILE A 165 12.96 -14.73 -2.11
C ILE A 165 11.91 -15.60 -2.81
N GLU A 166 11.42 -16.65 -2.15
CA GLU A 166 10.33 -17.49 -2.67
C GLU A 166 9.03 -16.71 -2.85
N LEU A 167 8.73 -15.81 -1.90
CA LEU A 167 7.52 -15.00 -1.90
C LEU A 167 7.56 -13.83 -2.85
N GLU A 168 8.74 -13.25 -3.13
CA GLU A 168 8.88 -12.03 -3.91
C GLU A 168 8.38 -12.22 -5.35
N PRO A 169 7.22 -11.64 -5.74
CA PRO A 169 6.65 -11.87 -7.07
C PRO A 169 7.39 -11.11 -8.18
N ASP A 170 8.05 -9.98 -7.88
CA ASP A 170 8.75 -9.19 -8.89
C ASP A 170 10.13 -9.80 -9.20
N PRO A 171 10.40 -10.19 -10.46
CA PRO A 171 11.68 -10.78 -10.82
C PRO A 171 12.89 -9.86 -10.58
N GLY A 172 12.69 -8.53 -10.68
CA GLY A 172 13.73 -7.54 -10.45
C GLY A 172 14.08 -7.41 -8.96
N GLU A 173 13.09 -7.25 -8.10
CA GLU A 173 13.27 -7.22 -6.64
C GLU A 173 13.81 -8.57 -6.14
N ARG A 174 13.32 -9.69 -6.67
CA ARG A 174 13.85 -11.03 -6.35
C ARG A 174 15.33 -11.16 -6.73
N ALA A 175 15.72 -10.67 -7.90
CA ALA A 175 17.11 -10.66 -8.33
C ALA A 175 17.99 -9.77 -7.42
N MET A 176 17.46 -8.63 -6.96
CA MET A 176 18.15 -7.80 -5.96
C MET A 176 18.31 -8.52 -4.63
N MET A 177 17.27 -9.18 -4.13
CA MET A 177 17.35 -9.97 -2.90
C MET A 177 18.40 -11.09 -3.01
N LEU A 178 18.42 -11.81 -4.13
CA LEU A 178 19.43 -12.84 -4.41
C LEU A 178 20.86 -12.29 -4.47
N ALA A 179 21.06 -11.11 -5.05
CA ALA A 179 22.37 -10.48 -5.16
C ALA A 179 22.91 -9.98 -3.82
N VAL A 180 22.02 -9.62 -2.89
CA VAL A 180 22.35 -9.09 -1.57
C VAL A 180 22.36 -10.17 -0.49
N ALA A 181 21.68 -11.30 -0.72
CA ALA A 181 21.70 -12.45 0.19
C ALA A 181 23.14 -12.95 0.42
N PRO A 182 23.56 -13.17 1.67
CA PRO A 182 24.94 -13.57 1.94
C PRO A 182 25.27 -14.94 1.37
N ALA A 183 26.56 -15.13 1.07
CA ALA A 183 27.10 -16.36 0.52
C ALA A 183 26.72 -17.57 1.39
N GLY A 184 26.16 -18.59 0.74
CA GLY A 184 25.68 -19.80 1.40
C GLY A 184 24.16 -19.92 1.50
N TYR A 185 23.35 -18.99 0.96
CA TYR A 185 21.94 -19.27 0.68
C TYR A 185 21.90 -20.44 -0.34
N GLU A 186 21.74 -21.67 0.12
CA GLU A 186 21.61 -22.78 -0.82
C GLU A 186 20.15 -22.82 -1.27
N SER A 187 19.90 -22.46 -2.52
CA SER A 187 18.63 -22.66 -3.24
C SER A 187 18.36 -24.14 -3.50
N THR A 188 18.54 -25.00 -2.51
CA THR A 188 17.94 -26.32 -2.61
C THR A 188 16.54 -26.19 -2.04
N PRO A 189 15.48 -26.41 -2.83
CA PRO A 189 14.19 -26.66 -2.24
C PRO A 189 14.41 -27.89 -1.37
N THR A 190 14.36 -27.74 -0.06
CA THR A 190 14.18 -28.89 0.80
C THR A 190 12.78 -29.39 0.49
N MET A 191 12.68 -30.23 -0.55
CA MET A 191 11.60 -31.20 -0.68
C MET A 191 11.48 -31.80 0.70
N ALA A 192 10.32 -31.57 1.32
CA ALA A 192 9.93 -32.06 2.62
C ALA A 192 10.75 -33.30 3.00
N SER A 193 11.71 -33.14 3.92
CA SER A 193 12.18 -34.28 4.66
C SER A 193 10.93 -34.82 5.34
N ALA A 194 10.43 -35.92 4.81
CA ALA A 194 9.46 -36.77 5.48
C ALA A 194 9.88 -36.91 6.95
N PRO A 195 8.93 -36.96 7.90
CA PRO A 195 9.29 -37.24 9.28
C PRO A 195 10.05 -38.57 9.30
N ALA A 196 11.30 -38.51 9.75
CA ALA A 196 12.09 -39.70 10.02
C ALA A 196 11.25 -40.62 10.90
N GLU A 197 11.07 -41.86 10.45
CA GLU A 197 10.45 -42.94 11.22
C GLU A 197 11.05 -42.95 12.63
N ALA A 198 10.21 -42.65 13.62
CA ALA A 198 10.50 -42.93 15.01
C ALA A 198 10.59 -44.45 15.16
N THR A 199 11.81 -44.96 15.25
CA THR A 199 12.06 -46.33 15.68
C THR A 199 11.57 -46.49 17.13
N PRO A 200 10.81 -47.54 17.46
CA PRO A 200 10.24 -47.69 18.79
C PRO A 200 11.31 -48.16 19.77
N VAL A 201 11.49 -47.41 20.86
CA VAL A 201 12.27 -47.83 22.03
C VAL A 201 11.44 -48.86 22.82
N PRO A 202 11.98 -50.06 23.16
CA PRO A 202 11.26 -51.03 23.98
C PRO A 202 11.31 -50.66 25.48
N PRO A 203 10.31 -51.06 26.29
CA PRO A 203 10.21 -50.65 27.69
C PRO A 203 11.00 -51.57 28.63
N PRO A 204 11.56 -51.05 29.74
CA PRO A 204 11.81 -51.86 30.91
C PRO A 204 10.66 -51.70 31.91
N GLY A 205 10.10 -52.84 32.33
CA GLY A 205 9.04 -52.92 33.32
C GLY A 205 9.53 -52.89 34.76
N ALA A 206 8.59 -52.49 35.61
CA ALA A 206 8.34 -52.88 37.00
C ALA A 206 9.35 -52.49 38.11
N GLY A 207 8.86 -51.65 39.03
CA GLY A 207 9.34 -51.67 40.42
C GLY A 207 8.98 -50.46 41.28
N ALA A 208 7.87 -50.58 42.02
CA ALA A 208 7.57 -49.95 43.31
C ALA A 208 7.08 -48.48 43.39
N GLU A 209 5.76 -48.32 43.58
CA GLU A 209 5.16 -47.35 44.52
C GLU A 209 5.19 -47.93 45.97
N PRO A 210 4.69 -47.28 47.06
CA PRO A 210 4.03 -45.96 47.19
C PRO A 210 4.48 -45.11 48.42
N THR A 211 4.07 -43.84 48.50
CA THR A 211 3.18 -43.35 49.59
C THR A 211 2.68 -41.93 49.29
N ALA A 212 1.41 -41.72 49.65
CA ALA A 212 0.50 -40.65 49.29
C ALA A 212 0.60 -39.38 50.16
N SER A 213 0.02 -38.27 49.66
CA SER A 213 -1.00 -37.45 50.36
C SER A 213 -1.42 -36.27 49.45
N THR A 214 -2.53 -36.36 48.70
CA THR A 214 -3.90 -35.81 48.94
C THR A 214 -4.14 -34.30 48.81
N ALA A 215 -5.30 -34.00 48.18
CA ALA A 215 -6.10 -32.76 48.04
C ALA A 215 -5.96 -32.08 46.66
N GLU A 216 -6.80 -32.32 45.64
CA GLU A 216 -8.27 -32.35 45.47
C GLU A 216 -8.91 -30.97 45.15
N SER A 217 -9.75 -30.99 44.12
CA SER A 217 -10.67 -29.98 43.55
C SER A 217 -10.11 -28.97 42.53
N ALA A 218 -10.79 -28.64 41.43
CA ALA A 218 -11.71 -29.32 40.50
C ALA A 218 -12.00 -28.25 39.42
N LEU A 219 -11.98 -28.64 38.14
CA LEU A 219 -12.28 -27.80 36.97
C LEU A 219 -13.80 -27.55 36.84
N PRO A 220 -14.26 -26.69 35.89
CA PRO A 220 -14.42 -27.10 34.49
C PRO A 220 -13.83 -26.07 33.50
N ALA A 221 -13.01 -26.44 32.52
CA ALA A 221 -13.33 -27.11 31.25
C ALA A 221 -14.30 -26.31 30.37
N MET A 222 -13.74 -25.44 29.51
CA MET A 222 -14.43 -24.93 28.32
C MET A 222 -13.88 -25.64 27.08
N THR A 223 -14.79 -26.32 26.40
CA THR A 223 -14.64 -27.12 25.19
C THR A 223 -14.44 -26.23 23.97
N LEU A 224 -13.43 -26.52 23.15
CA LEU A 224 -13.27 -25.99 21.79
C LEU A 224 -14.04 -26.87 20.80
N PRO A 225 -14.70 -26.31 19.78
CA PRO A 225 -15.42 -27.09 18.78
C PRO A 225 -14.48 -27.71 17.73
N GLU A 226 -14.83 -28.96 17.40
CA GLU A 226 -14.19 -29.89 16.47
C GLU A 226 -14.41 -29.47 15.00
N ALA A 227 -13.38 -29.63 14.16
CA ALA A 227 -13.40 -29.29 12.74
C ALA A 227 -14.19 -30.32 11.90
N PRO A 228 -14.90 -29.91 10.84
CA PRO A 228 -15.66 -30.83 9.99
C PRO A 228 -14.76 -31.62 9.00
N PRO A 229 -15.19 -32.82 8.57
CA PRO A 229 -14.38 -33.72 7.74
C PRO A 229 -14.30 -33.33 6.25
N SER A 230 -13.18 -33.74 5.64
CA SER A 230 -12.82 -33.56 4.23
C SER A 230 -13.83 -34.16 3.25
N ALA A 231 -14.16 -33.40 2.20
CA ALA A 231 -14.95 -33.85 1.06
C ALA A 231 -14.10 -34.62 0.03
N PRO A 232 -14.70 -35.55 -0.75
CA PRO A 232 -13.99 -36.44 -1.65
C PRO A 232 -13.60 -35.80 -2.99
N ALA A 233 -12.54 -36.34 -3.60
CA ALA A 233 -12.00 -35.94 -4.91
C ALA A 233 -12.96 -36.24 -6.08
N PRO A 234 -12.98 -35.42 -7.14
CA PRO A 234 -13.68 -35.75 -8.39
C PRO A 234 -12.83 -36.69 -9.28
N PRO A 235 -13.48 -37.49 -10.15
CA PRO A 235 -12.83 -38.57 -10.91
C PRO A 235 -12.09 -38.10 -12.18
N SER A 236 -11.10 -38.90 -12.56
CA SER A 236 -10.31 -38.87 -13.78
C SER A 236 -11.15 -38.85 -15.06
N SER A 237 -10.76 -38.03 -16.04
CA SER A 237 -11.19 -38.16 -17.44
C SER A 237 -9.97 -38.38 -18.34
N GLU A 238 -9.94 -39.55 -18.99
CA GLU A 238 -9.01 -39.92 -20.06
C GLU A 238 -9.40 -39.31 -21.42
N GLY A 239 -8.38 -39.05 -22.25
CA GLY A 239 -8.45 -38.95 -23.73
C GLY A 239 -8.81 -37.56 -24.30
N ALA A 240 -8.17 -36.99 -25.32
CA ALA A 240 -7.16 -37.45 -26.28
C ALA A 240 -6.61 -36.18 -27.04
N PRO A 241 -5.68 -36.31 -28.02
CA PRO A 241 -4.60 -35.36 -28.29
C PRO A 241 -4.92 -34.23 -29.27
N SER A 242 -4.17 -33.12 -29.25
CA SER A 242 -4.01 -32.20 -30.39
C SER A 242 -2.76 -31.33 -30.27
N HIS A 243 -1.80 -31.61 -31.15
CA HIS A 243 -0.75 -30.74 -31.71
C HIS A 243 -0.51 -29.33 -31.11
N VAL A 244 0.70 -29.10 -30.61
CA VAL A 244 1.31 -27.77 -30.55
C VAL A 244 2.39 -27.72 -31.64
N PRO A 245 2.32 -26.82 -32.65
CA PRO A 245 3.44 -26.59 -33.54
C PRO A 245 4.47 -25.69 -32.84
N SER A 246 5.73 -26.07 -32.98
CA SER A 246 6.90 -25.27 -32.66
C SER A 246 6.79 -23.86 -33.27
N GLN A 247 6.96 -22.82 -32.46
CA GLN A 247 7.27 -21.49 -32.98
C GLN A 247 8.72 -21.11 -32.67
N GLU A 248 9.35 -20.75 -33.77
CA GLU A 248 10.66 -20.15 -33.97
C GLU A 248 11.03 -19.09 -32.94
N VAL A 249 12.26 -19.19 -32.44
CA VAL A 249 12.89 -18.20 -31.56
C VAL A 249 13.27 -16.99 -32.41
N ALA A 250 12.41 -15.98 -32.44
CA ALA A 250 12.75 -14.66 -32.96
C ALA A 250 13.43 -13.83 -31.86
N SER A 251 14.59 -13.27 -32.22
CA SER A 251 15.49 -12.45 -31.41
C SER A 251 14.77 -11.38 -30.58
N VAL A 252 14.92 -11.40 -29.26
CA VAL A 252 14.39 -10.39 -28.34
C VAL A 252 15.17 -9.07 -28.52
N PRO A 253 14.52 -7.95 -28.90
CA PRO A 253 15.18 -6.65 -28.92
C PRO A 253 15.36 -6.12 -27.50
N ALA A 254 16.40 -5.32 -27.29
CA ALA A 254 16.77 -4.75 -26.00
C ALA A 254 15.56 -4.17 -25.22
N ALA A 255 15.47 -4.55 -23.94
CA ALA A 255 14.39 -4.13 -23.05
C ALA A 255 14.28 -2.60 -22.99
N ARG A 256 13.16 -2.10 -23.48
CA ARG A 256 12.75 -0.69 -23.37
C ARG A 256 12.52 -0.38 -21.89
N ALA A 257 12.97 0.80 -21.44
CA ALA A 257 12.72 1.29 -20.08
C ALA A 257 11.23 1.10 -19.71
N PRO A 258 10.90 0.71 -18.46
CA PRO A 258 9.50 0.53 -18.05
C PRO A 258 8.75 1.82 -18.32
N GLU A 259 7.70 1.74 -19.16
CA GLU A 259 6.84 2.89 -19.41
C GLU A 259 6.23 3.32 -18.08
N PRO A 260 6.20 4.64 -17.78
CA PRO A 260 5.55 5.13 -16.57
C PRO A 260 4.12 4.61 -16.56
N LEU A 261 3.67 4.10 -15.41
CA LEU A 261 2.29 3.64 -15.22
C LEU A 261 1.33 4.68 -15.79
N PRO A 262 0.32 4.28 -16.58
CA PRO A 262 -0.60 5.22 -17.19
C PRO A 262 -1.25 6.04 -16.09
N LEU A 263 -1.11 7.36 -16.20
CA LEU A 263 -1.71 8.30 -15.26
C LEU A 263 -3.23 8.05 -15.22
N ASP A 264 -3.78 7.90 -14.01
CA ASP A 264 -5.22 7.82 -13.85
C ASP A 264 -5.90 9.15 -14.24
N SER A 265 -7.21 9.13 -14.41
CA SER A 265 -8.00 10.31 -14.82
C SER A 265 -7.73 11.53 -13.94
N ARG A 266 -7.50 11.30 -12.64
CA ARG A 266 -7.27 12.36 -11.65
C ARG A 266 -5.90 12.99 -11.81
N ALA A 267 -4.86 12.18 -12.00
CA ALA A 267 -3.51 12.66 -12.24
C ALA A 267 -3.39 13.40 -13.58
N LEU A 268 -4.12 12.95 -14.61
CA LEU A 268 -4.22 13.68 -15.90
C LEU A 268 -4.91 15.03 -15.73
N ALA A 269 -6.04 15.09 -15.01
CA ALA A 269 -6.74 16.35 -14.78
C ALA A 269 -5.91 17.34 -13.96
N ALA A 270 -5.20 16.87 -12.92
CA ALA A 270 -4.32 17.68 -12.10
C ALA A 270 -3.15 18.25 -12.92
N ARG A 271 -2.47 17.41 -13.71
CA ARG A 271 -1.37 17.84 -14.58
C ARG A 271 -1.83 18.86 -15.62
N GLY A 272 -3.04 18.70 -16.16
CA GLY A 272 -3.63 19.66 -17.09
C GLY A 272 -3.84 21.04 -16.46
N LEU A 273 -4.38 21.10 -15.25
CA LEU A 273 -4.57 22.37 -14.53
C LEU A 273 -3.24 23.05 -14.17
N GLU A 274 -2.22 22.29 -13.80
CA GLU A 274 -0.87 22.83 -13.56
C GLU A 274 -0.21 23.41 -14.81
N LYS A 275 -0.48 22.82 -15.98
CA LYS A 275 -0.01 23.37 -17.26
C LYS A 275 -0.69 24.69 -17.58
N GLU A 276 -2.01 24.79 -17.34
CA GLU A 276 -2.75 26.03 -17.49
C GLU A 276 -2.17 27.15 -16.61
N LEU A 277 -1.87 26.86 -15.35
CA LEU A 277 -1.28 27.82 -14.41
C LEU A 277 0.13 28.28 -14.84
N ARG A 278 0.85 27.45 -15.58
CA ARG A 278 2.15 27.78 -16.18
C ARG A 278 2.04 28.44 -17.55
N GLY A 279 0.83 28.69 -18.05
CA GLY A 279 0.56 29.29 -19.35
C GLY A 279 0.60 28.31 -20.52
N ASP A 280 0.75 27.01 -20.28
CA ASP A 280 0.66 25.94 -21.28
C ASP A 280 -0.80 25.50 -21.47
N HIS A 281 -1.57 26.34 -22.13
CA HIS A 281 -3.01 26.15 -22.33
C HIS A 281 -3.34 24.95 -23.23
N GLU A 282 -2.57 24.73 -24.30
CA GLU A 282 -2.81 23.59 -25.18
C GLU A 282 -2.47 22.27 -24.50
N GLY A 283 -1.39 22.23 -23.71
CA GLY A 283 -1.05 21.08 -22.90
C GLY A 283 -2.07 20.80 -21.80
N ALA A 284 -2.70 21.83 -21.24
CA ALA A 284 -3.78 21.71 -20.26
C ALA A 284 -5.02 21.03 -20.87
N LEU A 285 -5.47 21.49 -22.03
CA LEU A 285 -6.60 20.92 -22.75
C LEU A 285 -6.35 19.48 -23.20
N ALA A 286 -5.13 19.18 -23.63
CA ALA A 286 -4.74 17.81 -24.02
C ALA A 286 -4.85 16.83 -22.84
N ASP A 287 -4.35 17.22 -21.68
CA ASP A 287 -4.38 16.39 -20.48
C ASP A 287 -5.80 16.24 -19.92
N LEU A 288 -6.63 17.29 -19.95
CA LEU A 288 -8.04 17.21 -19.52
C LEU A 288 -8.91 16.36 -20.46
N ARG A 289 -8.64 16.38 -21.77
CA ARG A 289 -9.30 15.45 -22.71
C ARG A 289 -8.89 14.01 -22.46
N ALA A 290 -7.60 13.77 -22.18
CA ALA A 290 -7.13 12.44 -21.79
C ALA A 290 -7.75 11.97 -20.47
N ALA A 291 -7.86 12.87 -19.48
CA ALA A 291 -8.54 12.60 -18.21
C ALA A 291 -10.01 12.20 -18.40
N LEU A 292 -10.73 12.88 -19.31
CA LEU A 292 -12.12 12.58 -19.62
C LEU A 292 -12.30 11.19 -20.23
N VAL A 293 -11.35 10.75 -21.07
CA VAL A 293 -11.36 9.41 -21.67
C VAL A 293 -11.03 8.33 -20.65
N ALA A 294 -10.14 8.62 -19.69
CA ALA A 294 -9.71 7.68 -18.66
C ALA A 294 -10.69 7.56 -17.47
N GLU A 295 -11.60 8.52 -17.28
CA GLU A 295 -12.53 8.53 -16.15
C GLU A 295 -13.73 7.61 -16.41
N ALA A 296 -13.96 6.64 -15.51
CA ALA A 296 -15.07 5.69 -15.62
C ALA A 296 -16.35 6.18 -14.92
N ASP A 297 -16.21 7.14 -14.00
CA ASP A 297 -17.31 7.65 -13.19
C ASP A 297 -18.05 8.81 -13.90
N PRO A 298 -19.38 8.71 -14.13
CA PRO A 298 -20.14 9.72 -14.86
C PRO A 298 -20.17 11.10 -14.21
N GLU A 299 -20.18 11.18 -12.87
CA GLU A 299 -20.20 12.45 -12.14
C GLU A 299 -18.84 13.15 -12.27
N ARG A 300 -17.76 12.37 -12.18
CA ARG A 300 -16.39 12.89 -12.36
C ARG A 300 -16.11 13.27 -13.82
N GLN A 301 -16.59 12.51 -14.79
CA GLN A 301 -16.55 12.90 -16.19
C GLN A 301 -17.24 14.25 -16.41
N GLN A 302 -18.39 14.48 -15.74
CA GLN A 302 -19.08 15.75 -15.84
C GLN A 302 -18.25 16.90 -15.26
N GLY A 303 -17.54 16.67 -14.14
CA GLY A 303 -16.57 17.61 -13.60
C GLY A 303 -15.48 18.00 -14.61
N VAL A 304 -14.87 17.02 -15.29
CA VAL A 304 -13.85 17.26 -16.31
C VAL A 304 -14.42 17.99 -17.54
N ARG A 305 -15.65 17.68 -17.97
CA ARG A 305 -16.33 18.42 -19.05
C ARG A 305 -16.56 19.88 -18.70
N ASN A 306 -16.97 20.16 -17.46
CA ASN A 306 -17.18 21.52 -16.99
C ASN A 306 -15.86 22.32 -16.99
N LEU A 307 -14.74 21.69 -16.59
CA LEU A 307 -13.40 22.30 -16.64
C LEU A 307 -12.98 22.63 -18.08
N LEU A 308 -13.18 21.70 -19.02
CA LEU A 308 -12.90 21.94 -20.43
C LEU A 308 -13.71 23.12 -20.99
N GLN A 309 -15.00 23.21 -20.67
CA GLN A 309 -15.84 24.33 -21.08
C GLN A 309 -15.37 25.67 -20.50
N LEU A 310 -14.96 25.69 -19.24
CA LEU A 310 -14.45 26.91 -18.58
C LEU A 310 -13.14 27.40 -19.21
N LEU A 311 -12.27 26.50 -19.66
CA LEU A 311 -11.02 26.83 -20.33
C LEU A 311 -11.25 27.33 -21.76
N ASP A 312 -12.16 26.69 -22.50
CA ASP A 312 -12.55 27.13 -23.85
C ASP A 312 -13.24 28.50 -23.83
N MET A 313 -14.04 28.81 -22.80
CA MET A 313 -14.72 30.10 -22.63
C MET A 313 -13.78 31.28 -22.29
N ARG A 314 -12.51 31.01 -21.94
CA ARG A 314 -11.54 32.03 -21.55
C ARG A 314 -10.75 32.60 -22.75
N ARG A 315 -11.00 32.09 -23.96
CA ARG A 315 -10.58 32.68 -25.24
C ARG A 315 -11.50 33.83 -25.65
#